data_AF-A0AA51M4U9-F1
#
_entry.id   AF-A0AA51M4U9-F1
#
_cell.length_a   1.000
_cell.length_b   1.000
_cell.length_c   1.000
_cell.angle_alpha   90.00
_cell.angle_beta   90.00
_cell.angle_gamma   90.00
#
_symmetry.space_group_name_H-M   'P 1'
#
loop_
_entity.id
_entity.type
_entity.pdbx_description
1 polymer ?
#
loop_
_entity_poly.entity_id
_entity_poly.type
_entity_poly.pdbx_seq_one_letter_code
_entity_poly.pdbx_strand_id
1 'polypeptide(L)'
;MKILAIHGSPRTIRSTTRRLAGLVLEGAAEVGAETEIVDLADLRITPCTACEGCTFNGICVYEDDLSALLARMNEADAIVFASPVYFDSITGQMKIFFDRLADAIHYQALAGKVGCSVATTHGSGGDETTTYMDHLLNYLGIVSIGRIHVATGGDAGAVDVVEQDAGALGRRLVSAIADGFSDPAQEASIVENRSDFRAIVLENRDLRTDDYERWVRRGWIP
;
A
#
# COMPACT_ATOMS: atom_id res chain seq x y z
N MET A 1 0.79 18.12 -3.81
CA MET A 1 0.66 16.65 -3.83
C MET A 1 1.17 16.11 -2.52
N LYS A 2 0.54 15.07 -1.97
CA LYS A 2 0.94 14.42 -0.73
C LYS A 2 1.37 12.97 -1.00
N ILE A 3 2.55 12.58 -0.53
CA ILE A 3 3.05 11.20 -0.62
C ILE A 3 3.17 10.62 0.79
N LEU A 4 2.53 9.48 1.01
CA LEU A 4 2.49 8.79 2.29
C LEU A 4 3.24 7.46 2.20
N ALA A 5 4.27 7.28 3.03
CA ALA A 5 4.92 6.00 3.21
C ALA A 5 4.35 5.25 4.43
N ILE A 6 4.01 3.99 4.24
CA ILE A 6 3.62 3.07 5.31
C ILE A 6 4.81 2.13 5.58
N HIS A 7 5.36 2.23 6.78
CA HIS A 7 6.58 1.54 7.16
C HIS A 7 6.31 0.43 8.19
N GLY A 8 6.69 -0.81 7.84
CA GLY A 8 6.39 -2.00 8.61
C GLY A 8 7.47 -2.47 9.59
N SER A 9 8.65 -1.86 9.68
CA SER A 9 9.68 -2.39 10.59
C SER A 9 9.33 -2.10 12.05
N PRO A 10 9.48 -3.09 12.96
CA PRO A 10 9.38 -2.85 14.40
C PRO A 10 10.53 -2.00 14.95
N ARG A 11 11.55 -1.68 14.13
CA ARG A 11 12.71 -0.87 14.53
C ARG A 11 12.50 0.64 14.36
N THR A 12 11.36 1.05 13.81
CA THR A 12 10.97 2.46 13.59
C THR A 12 12.13 3.28 13.03
N ILE A 13 12.57 4.34 13.71
CA ILE A 13 13.64 5.24 13.28
C ILE A 13 15.00 4.56 13.06
N ARG A 14 15.23 3.39 13.65
CA ARG A 14 16.47 2.60 13.46
C ARG A 14 16.40 1.62 12.28
N SER A 15 15.30 1.61 11.53
CA SER A 15 15.09 0.74 10.38
C SER A 15 15.79 1.27 9.14
N THR A 16 16.67 0.44 8.55
CA THR A 16 17.28 0.72 7.24
C THR A 16 16.24 0.81 6.13
N THR A 17 15.12 0.06 6.22
CA THR A 17 14.00 0.20 5.27
C THR A 17 13.31 1.54 5.41
N ARG A 18 13.15 2.07 6.63
CA ARG A 18 12.58 3.39 6.84
C ARG A 18 13.44 4.47 6.23
N ARG A 19 14.76 4.34 6.37
CA ARG A 19 15.74 5.22 5.73
C ARG A 19 15.58 5.18 4.21
N LEU A 20 15.51 3.98 3.61
CA LEU A 20 15.29 3.83 2.16
C LEU A 20 13.97 4.49 1.70
N ALA A 21 12.88 4.32 2.45
CA ALA A 21 11.63 5.02 2.18
C ALA A 21 11.77 6.54 2.32
N GLY A 22 12.56 7.00 3.29
CA GLY A 22 12.94 8.41 3.47
C GLY A 22 13.61 8.99 2.23
N LEU A 23 14.56 8.28 1.62
CA LEU A 23 15.23 8.72 0.39
C LEU A 23 14.23 8.89 -0.79
N VAL A 24 13.23 8.02 -0.89
CA VAL A 24 12.13 8.19 -1.87
C VAL A 24 11.33 9.45 -1.58
N LEU A 25 10.96 9.68 -0.32
CA LEU A 25 10.20 10.87 0.06
C LEU A 25 11.01 12.16 -0.10
N GLU A 26 12.29 12.16 0.22
CA GLU A 26 13.20 13.30 0.02
C GLU A 26 13.21 13.72 -1.46
N GLY A 27 13.35 12.76 -2.38
CA GLY A 27 13.26 13.05 -3.81
C GLY A 27 11.92 13.64 -4.25
N ALA A 28 10.81 13.19 -3.66
CA ALA A 28 9.50 13.79 -3.93
C ALA A 28 9.37 15.21 -3.35
N ALA A 29 9.92 15.44 -2.16
CA ALA A 29 9.92 16.74 -1.50
C ALA A 29 10.76 17.79 -2.26
N GLU A 30 11.88 17.37 -2.86
CA GLU A 30 12.71 18.23 -3.72
C GLU A 30 11.94 18.89 -4.87
N VAL A 31 10.89 18.23 -5.36
CA VAL A 31 10.03 18.73 -6.44
C VAL A 31 8.66 19.23 -5.93
N GLY A 32 8.56 19.50 -4.63
CA GLY A 32 7.44 20.24 -4.03
C GLY A 32 6.29 19.39 -3.48
N ALA A 33 6.46 18.08 -3.32
CA ALA A 33 5.47 17.26 -2.64
C ALA A 33 5.56 17.40 -1.10
N GLU A 34 4.41 17.37 -0.43
CA GLU A 34 4.33 17.09 1.00
C GLU A 34 4.58 15.59 1.21
N THR A 35 5.37 15.24 2.23
CA THR A 35 5.74 13.84 2.47
C THR A 35 5.60 13.44 3.93
N GLU A 36 5.15 12.22 4.16
CA GLU A 36 4.87 11.70 5.49
C GLU A 36 5.26 10.21 5.59
N ILE A 37 5.84 9.79 6.72
CA ILE A 37 6.08 8.38 7.04
C ILE A 37 5.22 8.00 8.25
N VAL A 38 4.49 6.89 8.14
CA VAL A 38 3.81 6.23 9.25
C VAL A 38 4.52 4.95 9.62
N ASP A 39 5.00 4.90 10.84
CA ASP A 39 5.54 3.70 11.44
C ASP A 39 4.40 2.83 12.00
N LEU A 40 4.11 1.68 11.37
CA LEU A 40 3.07 0.76 11.84
C LEU A 40 3.31 0.25 13.25
N ALA A 41 4.57 0.24 13.70
CA ALA A 41 4.94 -0.16 15.05
C ALA A 41 4.49 0.84 16.14
N ASP A 42 4.16 2.08 15.75
CA ASP A 42 3.62 3.10 16.66
C ASP A 42 2.08 3.08 16.72
N LEU A 43 1.44 2.23 15.90
CA LEU A 43 -0.01 2.10 15.83
C LEU A 43 -0.49 0.84 16.54
N ARG A 44 -1.65 0.93 17.19
CA ARG A 44 -2.41 -0.23 17.64
C ARG A 44 -3.32 -0.67 16.51
N ILE A 45 -2.95 -1.76 15.84
CA ILE A 45 -3.80 -2.45 14.87
C ILE A 45 -4.02 -3.89 15.34
N THR A 46 -5.26 -4.21 15.68
CA THR A 46 -5.64 -5.57 16.11
C THR A 46 -5.53 -6.53 14.92
N PRO A 47 -4.96 -7.74 15.08
CA PRO A 47 -4.97 -8.74 14.02
C PRO A 47 -6.39 -9.04 13.54
N CYS A 48 -6.55 -9.21 12.23
CA CYS A 48 -7.85 -9.58 11.65
C CYS A 48 -8.30 -10.94 12.19
N THR A 49 -9.57 -11.04 12.58
CA THR A 49 -10.19 -12.27 13.11
C THR A 49 -11.17 -12.91 12.14
N ALA A 50 -11.24 -12.41 10.89
CA ALA A 50 -12.19 -12.85 9.88
C ALA A 50 -13.66 -12.84 10.35
N CYS A 51 -14.02 -11.90 11.24
CA CYS A 51 -15.39 -11.76 11.74
C CYS A 51 -16.40 -11.26 10.70
N GLU A 52 -15.94 -10.90 9.50
CA GLU A 52 -16.72 -10.36 8.37
C GLU A 52 -17.54 -9.09 8.66
N GLY A 53 -17.38 -8.46 9.83
CA GLY A 53 -18.15 -7.29 10.21
C GLY A 53 -17.99 -6.10 9.25
N CYS A 54 -16.81 -5.93 8.64
CA CYS A 54 -16.60 -4.92 7.60
C CYS A 54 -17.34 -5.24 6.30
N THR A 55 -17.43 -6.52 5.92
CA THR A 55 -18.15 -6.94 4.72
C THR A 55 -19.65 -6.70 4.85
N PHE A 56 -20.24 -6.95 6.03
CA PHE A 56 -21.68 -6.78 6.24
C PHE A 56 -22.09 -5.33 6.53
N ASN A 57 -21.29 -4.60 7.31
CA ASN A 57 -21.67 -3.26 7.79
C ASN A 57 -20.90 -2.12 7.11
N GLY A 58 -19.96 -2.44 6.22
CA GLY A 58 -19.05 -1.48 5.57
C GLY A 58 -18.01 -0.84 6.51
N ILE A 59 -17.93 -1.27 7.77
CA ILE A 59 -17.06 -0.72 8.81
C ILE A 59 -16.47 -1.87 9.65
N CYS A 60 -15.18 -1.80 9.97
CA CYS A 60 -14.53 -2.79 10.83
C CYS A 60 -15.04 -2.70 12.28
N VAL A 61 -15.19 -3.84 12.96
CA VAL A 61 -15.66 -3.91 14.36
C VAL A 61 -14.63 -3.42 15.38
N TYR A 62 -13.36 -3.32 14.99
CA TYR A 62 -12.29 -2.86 15.88
C TYR A 62 -12.14 -1.34 15.78
N GLU A 63 -12.29 -0.68 16.92
CA GLU A 63 -11.96 0.72 17.12
C GLU A 63 -10.47 0.84 17.47
N ASP A 64 -9.66 0.94 16.42
CA ASP A 64 -8.21 1.04 16.50
C ASP A 64 -7.66 1.99 15.43
N ASP A 65 -6.32 2.13 15.36
CA ASP A 65 -5.68 3.20 14.59
C ASP A 65 -5.78 3.01 13.07
N LEU A 66 -6.32 1.88 12.60
CA LEU A 66 -6.47 1.59 11.18
C LEU A 66 -7.38 2.60 10.48
N SER A 67 -8.48 3.00 11.11
CA SER A 67 -9.44 3.93 10.50
C SER A 67 -8.82 5.29 10.19
N ALA A 68 -8.04 5.83 11.13
CA ALA A 68 -7.29 7.06 10.97
C ALA A 68 -6.18 6.91 9.91
N LEU A 69 -5.53 5.75 9.84
CA LEU A 69 -4.53 5.47 8.81
C LEU A 69 -5.16 5.43 7.41
N LEU A 70 -6.31 4.76 7.24
CA LEU A 70 -7.04 4.71 5.97
C LEU A 70 -7.50 6.10 5.51
N ALA A 71 -7.90 6.97 6.42
CA ALA A 71 -8.22 8.37 6.09
C ALA A 71 -7.00 9.09 5.49
N ARG A 72 -5.82 8.97 6.13
CA ARG A 72 -4.56 9.55 5.62
C ARG A 72 -4.15 8.96 4.27
N MET A 73 -4.36 7.67 4.06
CA MET A 73 -4.10 7.02 2.77
C MET A 73 -5.03 7.53 1.66
N ASN A 74 -6.30 7.83 1.98
CA ASN A 74 -7.24 8.42 1.02
C ASN A 74 -6.84 9.86 0.64
N GLU A 75 -6.37 10.64 1.61
CA GLU A 75 -5.89 12.02 1.40
C GLU A 75 -4.58 12.09 0.60
N ALA A 76 -3.71 11.08 0.70
CA ALA A 76 -2.47 11.02 -0.05
C ALA A 76 -2.71 10.80 -1.55
N ASP A 77 -1.91 11.44 -2.40
CA ASP A 77 -1.95 11.25 -3.87
C ASP A 77 -1.15 10.02 -4.30
N ALA A 78 -0.14 9.63 -3.52
CA ALA A 78 0.64 8.42 -3.74
C ALA A 78 0.99 7.68 -2.44
N ILE A 79 1.15 6.37 -2.54
CA ILE A 79 1.47 5.46 -1.43
C ILE A 79 2.82 4.78 -1.66
N VAL A 80 3.67 4.77 -0.63
CA VAL A 80 4.90 3.98 -0.60
C VAL A 80 4.76 2.87 0.44
N PHE A 81 4.84 1.61 0.05
CA PHE A 81 4.94 0.51 1.00
C PHE A 81 6.40 0.18 1.29
N ALA A 82 6.76 0.15 2.58
CA ALA A 82 8.12 -0.06 3.04
C ALA A 82 8.19 -1.16 4.10
N SER A 83 8.71 -2.34 3.77
CA SER A 83 8.93 -3.42 4.74
C SER A 83 10.33 -4.02 4.62
N PRO A 84 11.03 -4.27 5.74
CA PRO A 84 12.18 -5.16 5.70
C PRO A 84 11.72 -6.58 5.35
N VAL A 85 12.65 -7.37 4.83
CA VAL A 85 12.43 -8.79 4.53
C VAL A 85 12.72 -9.64 5.76
N TYR A 86 11.68 -10.19 6.38
CA TYR A 86 11.77 -11.12 7.51
C TYR A 86 11.28 -12.50 7.05
N PHE A 87 12.19 -13.48 7.01
CA PHE A 87 11.94 -14.83 6.48
C PHE A 87 11.33 -14.82 5.06
N ASP A 88 12.03 -14.15 4.14
CA ASP A 88 11.65 -14.02 2.71
C ASP A 88 10.26 -13.43 2.46
N SER A 89 9.74 -12.66 3.41
CA SER A 89 8.47 -11.96 3.28
C SER A 89 8.47 -10.62 4.01
N ILE A 90 7.33 -9.92 3.94
CA ILE A 90 7.08 -8.72 4.72
C ILE A 90 7.09 -9.01 6.23
N THR A 91 7.19 -7.96 7.03
CA THR A 91 7.09 -8.04 8.49
C THR A 91 5.69 -8.44 8.96
N GLY A 92 5.62 -8.99 10.19
CA GLY A 92 4.33 -9.26 10.84
C GLY A 92 3.47 -8.02 11.04
N GLN A 93 4.08 -6.85 11.31
CA GLN A 93 3.36 -5.57 11.41
C GLN A 93 2.70 -5.20 10.08
N MET A 94 3.44 -5.29 8.98
CA MET A 94 2.90 -5.05 7.64
C MET A 94 1.80 -6.05 7.30
N LYS A 95 1.96 -7.33 7.69
CA LYS A 95 0.96 -8.36 7.40
C LYS A 95 -0.34 -8.16 8.18
N ILE A 96 -0.25 -7.78 9.47
CA ILE A 96 -1.41 -7.42 10.28
C ILE A 96 -2.16 -6.24 9.65
N PHE A 97 -1.43 -5.22 9.18
CA PHE A 97 -2.02 -4.10 8.46
C PHE A 97 -2.73 -4.56 7.18
N PHE A 98 -2.04 -5.32 6.31
CA PHE A 98 -2.62 -5.84 5.06
C PHE A 98 -3.85 -6.73 5.28
N ASP A 99 -3.83 -7.61 6.29
CA ASP A 99 -4.97 -8.49 6.61
C ASP A 99 -6.21 -7.72 7.07
N ARG A 100 -6.03 -6.47 7.48
CA ARG A 100 -7.12 -5.57 7.87
C ARG A 100 -7.63 -4.71 6.71
N LEU A 101 -7.07 -4.82 5.49
CA LEU A 101 -7.47 -4.05 4.31
C LEU A 101 -8.53 -4.72 3.44
N ALA A 102 -9.14 -5.84 3.86
CA ALA A 102 -10.11 -6.59 3.06
C ALA A 102 -11.23 -5.70 2.47
N ASP A 103 -11.82 -4.82 3.28
CA ASP A 103 -12.86 -3.88 2.82
C ASP A 103 -12.32 -2.83 1.84
N ALA A 104 -11.13 -2.27 2.12
CA ALA A 104 -10.47 -1.31 1.26
C ALA A 104 -10.13 -1.91 -0.11
N ILE A 105 -9.75 -3.18 -0.16
CA ILE A 105 -9.50 -3.95 -1.39
C ILE A 105 -10.81 -4.22 -2.13
N HIS A 106 -11.84 -4.71 -1.43
CA HIS A 106 -13.16 -4.99 -1.99
C HIS A 106 -13.74 -3.77 -2.73
N TYR A 107 -13.53 -2.57 -2.17
CA TYR A 107 -13.99 -1.32 -2.76
C TYR A 107 -12.91 -0.55 -3.53
N GLN A 108 -11.74 -1.13 -3.78
CA GLN A 108 -10.59 -0.47 -4.42
C GLN A 108 -10.44 0.99 -3.96
N ALA A 109 -10.37 1.17 -2.64
CA ALA A 109 -10.59 2.47 -1.99
C ALA A 109 -9.59 3.54 -2.43
N LEU A 110 -8.47 3.13 -3.01
CA LEU A 110 -7.37 4.01 -3.43
C LEU A 110 -7.21 4.04 -4.96
N ALA A 111 -8.26 3.67 -5.70
CA ALA A 111 -8.27 3.69 -7.16
C ALA A 111 -7.89 5.07 -7.74
N GLY A 112 -7.08 5.04 -8.80
CA GLY A 112 -6.61 6.24 -9.50
C GLY A 112 -5.37 6.90 -8.90
N LYS A 113 -4.80 6.32 -7.83
CA LYS A 113 -3.51 6.74 -7.27
C LYS A 113 -2.36 5.94 -7.88
N VAL A 114 -1.15 6.46 -7.74
CA VAL A 114 0.10 5.73 -8.03
C VAL A 114 0.83 5.35 -6.75
N GLY A 115 1.73 4.37 -6.83
CA GLY A 115 2.51 3.96 -5.67
C GLY A 115 3.82 3.27 -6.03
N CYS A 116 4.59 2.92 -5.01
CA CYS A 116 5.80 2.13 -5.17
C CYS A 116 6.11 1.32 -3.91
N SER A 117 7.01 0.34 -4.04
CA SER A 117 7.40 -0.53 -2.93
C SER A 117 8.90 -0.48 -2.67
N VAL A 118 9.31 -0.45 -1.40
CA VAL A 118 10.73 -0.52 -1.01
C VAL A 118 11.00 -1.56 0.07
N ALA A 119 12.11 -2.28 -0.04
CA ALA A 119 12.50 -3.28 0.95
C ALA A 119 14.01 -3.27 1.23
N THR A 120 14.38 -3.70 2.43
CA THR A 120 15.77 -4.04 2.73
C THR A 120 15.85 -5.44 3.29
N THR A 121 16.83 -6.21 2.88
CA THR A 121 17.11 -7.56 3.37
C THR A 121 18.54 -7.65 3.88
N HIS A 122 18.88 -8.71 4.61
CA HIS A 122 20.28 -9.07 4.80
C HIS A 122 20.88 -9.64 3.50
N GLY A 123 20.13 -10.47 2.75
CA GLY A 123 20.65 -11.12 1.55
C GLY A 123 19.61 -11.64 0.55
N SER A 124 18.47 -12.18 0.99
CA SER A 124 17.47 -12.83 0.12
C SER A 124 16.07 -12.20 0.22
N GLY A 125 15.19 -12.54 -0.73
CA GLY A 125 13.74 -12.25 -0.65
C GLY A 125 13.33 -10.80 -0.96
N GLY A 126 14.26 -9.96 -1.43
CA GLY A 126 13.99 -8.54 -1.69
C GLY A 126 13.02 -8.32 -2.86
N ASP A 127 13.20 -9.04 -3.96
CA ASP A 127 12.36 -8.90 -5.15
C ASP A 127 10.96 -9.50 -4.91
N GLU A 128 10.90 -10.67 -4.28
CA GLU A 128 9.63 -11.33 -3.93
C GLU A 128 8.82 -10.47 -2.95
N THR A 129 9.46 -9.89 -1.94
CA THR A 129 8.79 -9.03 -0.95
C THR A 129 8.25 -7.75 -1.58
N THR A 130 9.02 -7.09 -2.45
CA THR A 130 8.55 -5.88 -3.14
C THR A 130 7.47 -6.19 -4.18
N THR A 131 7.59 -7.31 -4.90
CA THR A 131 6.52 -7.81 -5.80
C THR A 131 5.22 -8.06 -5.05
N TYR A 132 5.29 -8.68 -3.87
CA TYR A 132 4.13 -8.90 -3.03
C TYR A 132 3.47 -7.58 -2.61
N MET A 133 4.25 -6.59 -2.18
CA MET A 133 3.70 -5.26 -1.84
C MET A 133 3.10 -4.54 -3.06
N ASP A 134 3.69 -4.66 -4.25
CA ASP A 134 3.12 -4.11 -5.49
C ASP A 134 1.78 -4.77 -5.85
N HIS A 135 1.64 -6.08 -5.65
CA HIS A 135 0.35 -6.75 -5.82
C HIS A 135 -0.71 -6.19 -4.84
N LEU A 136 -0.33 -5.88 -3.61
CA LEU A 136 -1.24 -5.26 -2.64
C LEU A 136 -1.62 -3.82 -3.02
N LEU A 137 -0.70 -3.05 -3.60
CA LEU A 137 -1.03 -1.75 -4.20
C LEU A 137 -2.10 -1.92 -5.30
N ASN A 138 -1.91 -2.87 -6.22
CA ASN A 138 -2.86 -3.13 -7.30
C ASN A 138 -4.24 -3.57 -6.79
N TYR A 139 -4.31 -4.43 -5.77
CA TYR A 139 -5.57 -4.80 -5.13
C TYR A 139 -6.34 -3.61 -4.54
N LEU A 140 -5.64 -2.57 -4.08
CA LEU A 140 -6.25 -1.33 -3.59
C LEU A 140 -6.69 -0.37 -4.71
N GLY A 141 -6.40 -0.72 -5.97
CA GLY A 141 -6.65 0.12 -7.16
C GLY A 141 -5.49 1.05 -7.53
N ILE A 142 -4.31 0.87 -6.93
CA ILE A 142 -3.13 1.72 -7.15
C ILE A 142 -2.27 1.13 -8.27
N VAL A 143 -1.80 1.96 -9.19
CA VAL A 143 -0.81 1.57 -10.19
C VAL A 143 0.60 1.73 -9.60
N SER A 144 1.35 0.64 -9.49
CA SER A 144 2.75 0.70 -9.04
C SER A 144 3.65 1.23 -10.16
N ILE A 145 4.51 2.18 -9.86
CA ILE A 145 5.38 2.84 -10.84
C ILE A 145 6.86 2.47 -10.68
N GLY A 146 7.18 1.58 -9.75
CA GLY A 146 8.53 1.10 -9.50
C GLY A 146 8.69 0.48 -8.12
N ARG A 147 9.84 -0.18 -7.91
CA ARG A 147 10.22 -0.74 -6.63
C ARG A 147 11.73 -0.75 -6.46
N ILE A 148 12.20 -0.68 -5.22
CA ILE A 148 13.64 -0.76 -4.89
C ILE A 148 13.83 -1.75 -3.76
N HIS A 149 14.77 -2.67 -3.89
CA HIS A 149 15.21 -3.49 -2.77
C HIS A 149 16.73 -3.45 -2.62
N VAL A 150 17.20 -3.50 -1.37
CA VAL A 150 18.64 -3.48 -1.05
C VAL A 150 19.00 -4.66 -0.16
N ALA A 151 19.95 -5.47 -0.60
CA ALA A 151 20.63 -6.46 0.24
C ALA A 151 21.75 -5.76 1.02
N THR A 152 21.53 -5.59 2.33
CA THR A 152 22.42 -4.81 3.20
C THR A 152 23.68 -5.56 3.61
N GLY A 153 23.67 -6.90 3.63
CA GLY A 153 24.80 -7.69 4.16
C GLY A 153 25.13 -7.37 5.63
N GLY A 154 24.24 -6.69 6.36
CA GLY A 154 24.52 -6.18 7.71
C GLY A 154 25.10 -4.76 7.76
N ASP A 155 25.39 -4.14 6.60
CA ASP A 155 25.82 -2.75 6.49
C ASP A 155 24.62 -1.81 6.28
N ALA A 156 24.37 -0.94 7.26
CA ALA A 156 23.31 0.06 7.16
C ALA A 156 23.60 1.14 6.10
N GLY A 157 24.85 1.33 5.70
CA GLY A 157 25.27 2.25 4.63
C GLY A 157 24.93 1.75 3.22
N ALA A 158 24.58 0.47 3.06
CA ALA A 158 24.27 -0.11 1.75
C ALA A 158 23.10 0.58 1.03
N VAL A 159 22.18 1.23 1.76
CA VAL A 159 21.08 1.99 1.14
C VAL A 159 21.53 3.31 0.52
N ASP A 160 22.70 3.83 0.87
CA ASP A 160 23.22 5.09 0.32
C ASP A 160 23.68 4.92 -1.13
N VAL A 161 24.03 3.68 -1.48
CA VAL A 161 24.36 3.32 -2.87
C VAL A 161 23.18 3.54 -3.82
N VAL A 162 21.94 3.45 -3.31
CA VAL A 162 20.72 3.63 -4.11
C VAL A 162 20.03 4.97 -3.84
N GLU A 163 20.69 5.92 -3.18
CA GLU A 163 20.13 7.24 -2.85
C GLU A 163 19.61 7.96 -4.09
N GLN A 164 20.40 8.00 -5.17
CA GLN A 164 20.01 8.63 -6.42
C GLN A 164 18.77 7.97 -7.05
N ASP A 165 18.72 6.63 -7.05
CA ASP A 165 17.62 5.85 -7.62
C ASP A 165 16.35 5.99 -6.79
N ALA A 166 16.47 5.97 -5.46
CA ALA A 166 15.36 6.21 -4.53
C ALA A 166 14.80 7.61 -4.70
N GLY A 167 15.65 8.64 -4.72
CA GLY A 167 15.23 10.01 -4.97
C GLY A 167 14.58 10.17 -6.36
N ALA A 168 15.10 9.47 -7.39
CA ALA A 168 14.50 9.48 -8.72
C ALA A 168 13.11 8.83 -8.73
N LEU A 169 12.90 7.74 -7.99
CA LEU A 169 11.58 7.13 -7.82
C LEU A 169 10.61 8.09 -7.11
N GLY A 170 11.09 8.85 -6.13
CA GLY A 170 10.33 9.93 -5.48
C GLY A 170 9.83 11.00 -6.44
N ARG A 171 10.75 11.56 -7.24
CA ARG A 171 10.41 12.53 -8.29
C ARG A 171 9.46 11.94 -9.33
N ARG A 172 9.64 10.66 -9.68
CA ARG A 172 8.77 9.94 -10.62
C ARG A 172 7.34 9.80 -10.09
N LEU A 173 7.12 9.60 -8.78
CA LEU A 173 5.76 9.60 -8.20
C LEU A 173 5.07 10.94 -8.47
N VAL A 174 5.76 12.05 -8.24
CA VAL A 174 5.22 13.40 -8.45
C VAL A 174 4.90 13.66 -9.93
N SER A 175 5.83 13.34 -10.84
CA SER A 175 5.56 13.50 -12.27
C SER A 175 4.47 12.55 -12.76
N ALA A 176 4.42 11.32 -12.26
CA ALA A 176 3.38 10.36 -12.63
C ALA A 176 1.97 10.86 -12.25
N ILE A 177 1.82 11.51 -11.09
CA ILE A 177 0.55 12.16 -10.72
C ILE A 177 0.26 13.34 -11.66
N ALA A 178 1.26 14.22 -11.89
CA ALA A 178 1.10 15.41 -12.72
C ALA A 178 0.69 15.09 -14.17
N ASP A 179 1.31 14.06 -14.72
CA ASP A 179 1.19 13.67 -16.13
C ASP A 179 0.01 12.70 -16.37
N GLY A 180 -0.66 12.24 -15.32
CA GLY A 180 -1.73 11.25 -15.42
C GLY A 180 -1.21 9.90 -15.90
N PHE A 181 -0.14 9.40 -15.28
CA PHE A 181 0.48 8.13 -15.61
C PHE A 181 -0.55 7.00 -15.66
N SER A 182 -0.42 6.17 -16.69
CA SER A 182 -1.28 5.02 -16.92
C SER A 182 -0.42 3.80 -17.27
N ASP A 183 -0.83 2.65 -16.74
CA ASP A 183 -0.29 1.34 -17.09
C ASP A 183 -1.47 0.41 -17.43
N PRO A 184 -1.76 0.22 -18.73
CA PRO A 184 -2.92 -0.57 -19.16
C PRO A 184 -2.92 -2.01 -18.66
N ALA A 185 -1.74 -2.60 -18.39
CA ALA A 185 -1.68 -3.97 -17.89
C ALA A 185 -2.12 -4.04 -16.43
N GLN A 186 -1.61 -3.13 -15.59
CA GLN A 186 -2.02 -3.04 -14.18
C GLN A 186 -3.48 -2.62 -14.05
N GLU A 187 -3.93 -1.68 -14.87
CA GLU A 187 -5.34 -1.25 -14.91
C GLU A 187 -6.28 -2.38 -15.32
N ALA A 188 -5.88 -3.23 -16.28
CA ALA A 188 -6.63 -4.42 -16.64
C ALA A 188 -6.74 -5.39 -15.44
N SER A 189 -5.66 -5.62 -14.69
CA SER A 189 -5.70 -6.43 -13.46
C SER A 189 -6.61 -5.83 -12.39
N ILE A 190 -6.62 -4.50 -12.23
CA ILE A 190 -7.55 -3.80 -11.32
C ILE A 190 -9.00 -4.05 -11.76
N VAL A 191 -9.30 -3.96 -13.05
CA VAL A 191 -10.65 -4.21 -13.58
C VAL A 191 -11.06 -5.68 -13.42
N GLU A 192 -10.15 -6.62 -13.66
CA GLU A 192 -10.36 -8.06 -13.48
C GLU A 192 -10.66 -8.38 -12.02
N ASN A 193 -9.80 -7.95 -11.09
CA ASN A 193 -10.03 -8.11 -9.64
C ASN A 193 -11.38 -7.55 -9.20
N ARG A 194 -11.78 -6.38 -9.69
CA ARG A 194 -13.10 -5.82 -9.41
C ARG A 194 -14.23 -6.68 -9.97
N SER A 195 -14.02 -7.30 -11.13
CA SER A 195 -15.02 -8.18 -11.75
C SER A 195 -15.22 -9.47 -10.94
N ASP A 196 -14.15 -10.00 -10.35
CA ASP A 196 -14.23 -11.15 -9.44
C ASP A 196 -15.03 -10.81 -8.17
N PHE A 197 -14.73 -9.67 -7.53
CA PHE A 197 -15.54 -9.20 -6.41
C PHE A 197 -16.99 -8.92 -6.80
N ARG A 198 -17.24 -8.38 -8.00
CA ARG A 198 -18.60 -8.16 -8.52
C ARG A 198 -19.41 -9.46 -8.57
N ALA A 199 -18.80 -10.57 -8.96
CA ALA A 199 -19.46 -11.88 -8.98
C ALA A 199 -19.89 -12.28 -7.57
N ILE A 200 -19.00 -12.15 -6.58
CA ILE A 200 -19.29 -12.44 -5.17
C ILE A 200 -20.43 -11.54 -4.65
N VAL A 201 -20.42 -10.24 -4.96
CA VAL A 201 -21.47 -9.31 -4.53
C VAL A 201 -22.83 -9.69 -5.14
N LEU A 202 -22.87 -10.04 -6.43
CA LEU A 202 -24.09 -10.45 -7.10
C LEU A 202 -24.66 -11.75 -6.52
N GLU A 203 -23.80 -12.73 -6.23
CA GLU A 203 -24.18 -14.00 -5.60
C GLU A 203 -24.76 -13.80 -4.18
N ASN A 204 -24.31 -12.77 -3.46
CA ASN A 204 -24.68 -12.51 -2.08
C ASN A 204 -25.66 -11.34 -1.89
N ARG A 205 -26.23 -10.78 -2.96
CA ARG A 205 -27.02 -9.53 -2.92
C ARG A 205 -28.20 -9.54 -1.92
N ASP A 206 -28.82 -10.70 -1.73
CA ASP A 206 -29.98 -10.85 -0.83
C ASP A 206 -29.55 -10.98 0.64
N LEU A 207 -28.30 -11.42 0.90
CA LEU A 207 -27.72 -11.56 2.24
C LEU A 207 -26.91 -10.33 2.66
N ARG A 208 -26.30 -9.63 1.70
CA ARG A 208 -25.39 -8.49 1.86
C ARG A 208 -25.94 -7.29 1.08
N THR A 209 -27.16 -6.87 1.41
CA THR A 209 -27.87 -5.82 0.66
C THR A 209 -27.12 -4.49 0.65
N ASP A 210 -26.54 -4.08 1.79
CA ASP A 210 -25.79 -2.82 1.90
C ASP A 210 -24.55 -2.80 0.99
N ASP A 211 -23.85 -3.93 0.86
CA ASP A 211 -22.72 -4.12 -0.05
C ASP A 211 -23.18 -3.99 -1.51
N TYR A 212 -24.22 -4.75 -1.90
CA TYR A 212 -24.80 -4.68 -3.24
C TYR A 212 -25.21 -3.25 -3.62
N GLU A 213 -25.94 -2.56 -2.75
CA GLU A 213 -26.37 -1.18 -3.01
C GLU A 213 -25.18 -0.22 -3.10
N ARG A 214 -24.12 -0.42 -2.32
CA ARG A 214 -22.89 0.38 -2.40
C ARG A 214 -22.18 0.18 -3.73
N TRP A 215 -22.17 -1.03 -4.27
CA TRP A 215 -21.66 -1.34 -5.61
C TRP A 215 -22.50 -0.72 -6.73
N VAL A 216 -23.83 -0.71 -6.60
CA VAL A 216 -24.74 0.00 -7.52
C VAL A 216 -24.49 1.51 -7.47
N ARG A 217 -24.37 2.12 -6.28
CA ARG A 217 -24.07 3.55 -6.12
C ARG A 217 -22.72 3.95 -6.74
N ARG A 218 -21.76 3.03 -6.80
CA ARG A 218 -20.46 3.23 -7.47
C ARG A 218 -20.51 3.04 -8.98
N GLY A 219 -21.63 2.59 -9.54
CA GLY A 219 -21.77 2.29 -10.97
C GLY A 219 -21.03 1.02 -11.42
N TRP A 220 -20.66 0.15 -10.48
CA TRP A 220 -19.97 -1.12 -10.80
C TRP A 220 -20.96 -2.27 -11.04
N ILE A 221 -22.20 -2.08 -10.63
CA ILE A 221 -23.34 -2.92 -10.99
C ILE A 221 -24.36 -2.01 -11.69
N PRO A 222 -24.78 -2.37 -12.91
CA PRO A 222 -25.79 -1.63 -13.66
C PRO A 222 -27.20 -1.78 -13.07
#